data_AF-A0A165HIP8-F1
#
_entry.id   AF-A0A165HIP8-F1
#
_cell.length_a   1.000
_cell.length_b   1.000
_cell.length_c   1.000
_cell.angle_alpha   90.00
_cell.angle_beta   90.00
_cell.angle_gamma   90.00
#
_symmetry.space_group_name_H-M   'P 1'
#
loop_
_entity.id
_entity.type
_entity.pdbx_description
1 polymer ?
#
loop_
_entity_poly.entity_id
_entity_poly.type
_entity_poly.pdbx_seq_one_letter_code
_entity_poly.pdbx_strand_id
1 'polypeptide(L)' 'MNLLMVIFGLIAIFAAIGTVQAFKERNILSIIFNLAAFVVIGAFVVLTIVFQGYPPTLH' A
#
# COMPACT_ATOMS: atom_id res chain seq x y z
N MET A 1 -4.85 -13.75 -11.28
CA MET A 1 -4.28 -12.51 -10.71
C MET A 1 -5.42 -11.50 -10.55
N ASN A 2 -6.07 -11.43 -9.36
CA ASN A 2 -7.04 -10.39 -9.07
C ASN A 2 -6.39 -9.01 -9.24
N LEU A 3 -6.77 -8.30 -10.30
CA LEU A 3 -6.30 -6.96 -10.68
C LEU A 3 -6.25 -5.99 -9.49
N LEU A 4 -7.19 -6.13 -8.55
CA LEU A 4 -7.26 -5.40 -7.29
C LEU A 4 -5.94 -5.41 -6.49
N MET A 5 -5.27 -6.57 -6.38
CA MET A 5 -4.05 -6.70 -5.58
C MET A 5 -2.85 -6.04 -6.24
N VAL A 6 -2.82 -6.00 -7.57
CA VAL A 6 -1.81 -5.26 -8.33
C VAL A 6 -2.00 -3.77 -8.10
N ILE A 7 -3.24 -3.29 -8.18
CA ILE A 7 -3.57 -1.88 -7.94
C ILE A 7 -3.20 -1.48 -6.51
N PHE A 8 -3.58 -2.25 -5.50
CA PHE A 8 -3.20 -1.94 -4.12
C PHE A 8 -1.69 -2.00 -3.88
N GLY A 9 -0.98 -2.94 -4.52
CA GLY A 9 0.49 -2.98 -4.47
C GLY A 9 1.13 -1.73 -5.05
N LEU A 10 0.64 -1.25 -6.20
CA LEU A 10 1.10 0.01 -6.80
C LEU A 10 0.78 1.23 -5.93
N ILE A 11 -0.40 1.27 -5.32
CA ILE A 11 -0.78 2.32 -4.37
C ILE A 11 0.18 2.34 -3.19
N ALA A 12 0.54 1.18 -2.62
CA ALA A 12 1.51 1.10 -1.53
C ALA A 12 2.88 1.66 -1.96
N ILE A 13 3.38 1.28 -3.15
CA ILE A 13 4.65 1.81 -3.66
C ILE A 13 4.60 3.34 -3.84
N PHE A 14 3.53 3.87 -4.42
CA PHE A 14 3.37 5.31 -4.59
C PHE A 14 3.17 6.05 -3.27
N ALA A 15 2.51 5.44 -2.27
CA ALA A 15 2.40 6.00 -0.94
C ALA A 15 3.78 6.11 -0.26
N ALA A 16 4.64 5.11 -0.40
CA ALA A 16 6.02 5.18 0.12
C ALA A 16 6.83 6.32 -0.52
N ILE A 17 6.75 6.46 -1.85
CA ILE A 17 7.40 7.55 -2.58
C ILE A 17 6.84 8.91 -2.14
N GLY A 18 5.52 9.01 -2.02
CA GLY A 18 4.81 10.20 -1.55
C GLY A 18 5.18 10.58 -0.11
N THR A 19 5.43 9.62 0.77
CA THR A 19 5.95 9.88 2.12
C THR A 19 7.33 10.55 2.06
N VAL A 20 8.26 10.03 1.25
CA VAL A 20 9.61 10.60 1.10
C VAL A 20 9.55 12.03 0.54
N GLN A 21 8.68 12.27 -0.44
CA GLN A 21 8.49 13.61 -0.99
C GLN A 21 7.88 14.58 0.03
N ALA A 22 6.89 14.13 0.81
CA ALA A 22 6.25 14.94 1.84
C ALA A 22 7.22 15.38 2.95
N PHE A 23 8.24 14.58 3.26
CA PHE A 23 9.34 14.99 4.14
C PHE A 23 10.15 16.16 3.58
N LYS A 24 10.41 16.18 2.26
CA LYS A 24 11.13 17.28 1.61
C LYS A 24 10.32 18.58 1.60
N GLU A 25 9.00 18.47 1.43
CA GLU A 25 8.08 19.60 1.42
C GLU A 25 7.66 20.07 2.82
N ARG A 26 8.14 19.41 3.89
CA ARG A 26 7.76 19.70 5.30
C ARG A 26 6.24 19.64 5.54
N ASN A 27 5.52 18.88 4.73
CA ASN A 27 4.07 18.75 4.81
C ASN A 27 3.69 17.62 5.78
N ILE A 28 3.54 17.98 7.05
CA ILE A 28 3.21 17.04 8.15
C ILE A 28 1.93 16.26 7.88
N LEU A 29 0.90 16.91 7.33
CA LEU A 29 -0.36 16.25 7.03
C LEU A 29 -0.17 15.17 5.95
N SER A 30 0.55 15.51 4.88
CA SER A 30 0.85 14.57 3.81
C SER A 30 1.75 13.41 4.29
N ILE A 31 2.72 13.66 5.17
CA ILE A 31 3.55 12.60 5.77
C ILE A 31 2.67 11.59 6.50
N ILE A 32 1.78 12.06 7.38
CA ILE A 32 0.94 11.17 8.21
C ILE A 32 -0.01 10.36 7.32
N PHE A 33 -0.68 11.00 6.36
CA PHE A 33 -1.61 10.31 5.48
C PHE A 33 -0.93 9.32 4.52
N ASN A 34 0.19 9.71 3.91
CA ASN A 34 0.92 8.81 3.01
C ASN A 34 1.53 7.64 3.77
N LEU A 35 2.09 7.88 4.97
CA LEU A 35 2.65 6.82 5.80
C LEU A 35 1.55 5.86 6.28
N ALA A 36 0.41 6.39 6.73
CA ALA A 36 -0.73 5.57 7.13
C ALA A 36 -1.26 4.74 5.95
N ALA A 37 -1.40 5.34 4.77
CA ALA A 37 -1.82 4.63 3.56
C ALA A 37 -0.82 3.53 3.18
N PHE A 38 0.48 3.80 3.24
CA PHE A 38 1.51 2.81 2.97
C PHE A 38 1.45 1.63 3.94
N VAL A 39 1.32 1.90 5.23
CA VAL A 39 1.28 0.85 6.26
C VAL A 39 0.01 0.03 6.16
N VAL A 40 -1.17 0.66 6.07
CA VAL A 40 -2.45 -0.05 6.05
C VAL A 40 -2.64 -0.82 4.74
N ILE A 41 -2.47 -0.15 3.60
CA ILE A 41 -2.67 -0.77 2.28
C ILE A 41 -1.54 -1.76 1.98
N GLY A 42 -0.29 -1.40 2.30
CA GLY A 42 0.86 -2.29 2.12
C GLY A 42 0.74 -3.55 2.98
N ALA A 43 0.40 -3.42 4.27
CA ALA A 43 0.18 -4.58 5.13
C ALA A 43 -0.98 -5.44 4.63
N PHE A 44 -2.10 -4.84 4.21
CA PHE A 44 -3.21 -5.58 3.62
C PHE A 44 -2.77 -6.40 2.40
N VAL A 45 -2.04 -5.81 1.46
CA VAL A 45 -1.53 -6.50 0.27
C VAL A 45 -0.60 -7.65 0.63
N VAL A 46 0.36 -7.40 1.53
CA VAL A 46 1.31 -8.41 1.98
C VAL A 46 0.58 -9.57 2.65
N LEU A 47 -0.34 -9.28 3.58
CA LEU A 47 -1.08 -10.29 4.31
C LEU A 47 -1.96 -11.12 3.36
N THR A 48 -2.61 -10.51 2.38
CA THR A 48 -3.41 -11.26 1.40
C THR A 48 -2.54 -12.16 0.53
N ILE A 49 -1.38 -11.68 0.06
CA ILE A 49 -0.47 -12.48 -0.75
C ILE A 49 0.08 -13.67 0.06
N VAL A 50 0.45 -13.43 1.32
CA VAL A 50 1.09 -14.43 2.19
C VAL A 50 0.09 -15.45 2.74
N PHE A 51 -1.06 -15.00 3.26
CA PHE A 51 -1.97 -15.85 4.02
C PHE A 51 -3.17 -16.37 3.22
N GLN A 52 -3.64 -15.66 2.19
CA GLN A 52 -4.80 -16.09 1.40
C GLN A 52 -4.42 -16.77 0.07
N GLY A 53 -3.13 -16.79 -0.28
CA GLY A 53 -2.67 -17.34 -1.54
C GLY A 53 -3.13 -16.53 -2.76
N TYR A 54 -2.46 -16.75 -3.88
CA TYR A 54 -2.79 -16.08 -5.14
C TYR A 54 -2.89 -17.11 -6.27
N PRO A 55 -4.06 -17.35 -6.87
CA PRO A 55 -5.36 -16.67 -6.68
C PRO A 55 -6.06 -17.08 -5.38
N PRO A 56 -6.92 -16.21 -4.78
CA PRO A 56 -7.82 -16.64 -3.72
C PRO A 56 -8.71 -17.73 -4.30
N THR A 57 -8.58 -18.95 -3.79
CA THR A 57 -9.46 -20.06 -4.15
C THR A 57 -10.83 -19.73 -3.59
N LEU A 58 -11.65 -19.12 -4.44
CA LEU A 58 -13.09 -19.04 -4.25
C LEU A 58 -13.57 -20.49 -4.09
N HIS A 59 -14.16 -20.82 -2.95
CA HIS A 59 -15.18 -21.86 -2.95
C HIS A 59 -16.39 -21.32 -3.72
#